data_AF-A0A8J4GVB7-F1
#
_entry.id   AF-A0A8J4GVB7-F1
#
_cell.length_a   1.000
_cell.length_b   1.000
_cell.length_c   1.000
_cell.angle_alpha   90.00
_cell.angle_beta   90.00
_cell.angle_gamma   90.00
#
_symmetry.space_group_name_H-M   'P 1'
#
loop_
_entity.id
_entity.type
_entity.pdbx_description
1 polymer ?
#
loop_
_entity_poly.entity_id
_entity_poly.type
_entity_poly.pdbx_seq_one_letter_code
_entity_poly.pdbx_strand_id
1 'polypeptide(L)'
;MLSATSSGCGLASIRNISGRRTPFIATRSYVKATPVPSHSCQELLTLGVSEQYGIRRRSRGSATPGSPLRAAESDPLSTADDPETAREAIELGNKFAQAGRWQEALSVYEKALTLPGTGLKRYRDKPRLISDGERSAALFNIACCQAQLGDMRSGLVALAGCLELGYDDFAQLRSDPDLDPLRKDERFEGLLKRFERPTGSLANFMSGLFGGKK
;
A
#
# COMPACT_ATOMS: atom_id res chain seq x y z
N MET A 1 -66.67 -1.11 -39.93
CA MET A 1 -67.59 -1.45 -38.82
C MET A 1 -66.77 -1.49 -37.54
N LEU A 2 -67.11 -0.57 -36.64
CA LEU A 2 -66.53 -0.41 -35.30
C LEU A 2 -66.97 -1.56 -34.39
N SER A 3 -66.11 -1.99 -33.48
CA SER A 3 -66.49 -2.29 -32.09
C SER A 3 -65.25 -2.38 -31.21
N ALA A 4 -65.19 -1.43 -30.27
CA ALA A 4 -64.26 -1.36 -29.17
C ALA A 4 -64.76 -2.21 -28.00
N THR A 5 -63.85 -2.79 -27.22
CA THR A 5 -64.11 -3.14 -25.82
C THR A 5 -62.96 -2.68 -24.95
N SER A 6 -63.33 -1.81 -24.01
CA SER A 6 -62.55 -1.22 -22.92
C SER A 6 -62.55 -2.13 -21.69
N SER A 7 -61.42 -2.24 -21.00
CA SER A 7 -61.28 -2.53 -19.55
C SER A 7 -59.79 -2.72 -19.26
N GLY A 8 -59.15 -2.16 -18.24
CA GLY A 8 -59.56 -1.36 -17.10
C GLY A 8 -58.29 -1.15 -16.27
N CYS A 9 -58.10 0.07 -15.77
CA CYS A 9 -56.99 0.48 -14.90
C CYS A 9 -57.02 -0.32 -13.59
N GLY A 10 -55.94 -1.01 -13.25
CA GLY A 10 -55.75 -1.66 -11.95
C GLY A 10 -54.49 -1.15 -11.25
N LEU A 11 -54.65 -0.09 -10.47
CA LEU A 11 -53.65 0.40 -9.52
C LEU A 11 -53.43 -0.64 -8.41
N ALA A 12 -52.34 -1.40 -8.49
CA ALA A 12 -51.92 -2.29 -7.42
C ALA A 12 -51.14 -1.49 -6.36
N SER A 13 -51.83 -1.29 -5.24
CA SER A 13 -51.39 -0.73 -3.96
C SER A 13 -49.96 -1.11 -3.57
N ILE A 14 -49.09 -0.12 -3.44
CA ILE A 14 -47.77 -0.21 -2.80
C ILE A 14 -48.01 -0.51 -1.32
N ARG A 15 -47.86 -1.78 -0.91
CA ARG A 15 -47.80 -2.15 0.50
C ARG A 15 -46.42 -1.80 1.05
N ASN A 16 -46.49 -0.94 2.06
CA ASN A 16 -45.43 -0.41 2.90
C ASN A 16 -44.68 -1.57 3.61
N ILE A 17 -43.54 -2.00 3.07
CA ILE A 17 -42.61 -2.88 3.79
C ILE A 17 -41.65 -1.97 4.56
N SER A 18 -42.02 -1.69 5.80
CA SER A 18 -41.14 -1.13 6.82
C SER A 18 -40.08 -2.17 7.20
N GLY A 19 -39.12 -2.39 6.31
CA GLY A 19 -37.90 -3.13 6.59
C GLY A 19 -36.98 -2.25 7.43
N ARG A 20 -36.82 -2.60 8.71
CA ARG A 20 -35.83 -1.99 9.61
C ARG A 20 -34.47 -2.04 8.93
N ARG A 21 -33.98 -0.89 8.47
CA ARG A 21 -32.57 -0.71 8.12
C ARG A 21 -31.80 -0.76 9.42
N THR A 22 -31.30 -1.95 9.76
CA THR A 22 -30.23 -2.05 10.75
C THR A 22 -29.04 -1.26 10.20
N PRO A 23 -28.45 -0.33 10.95
CA PRO A 23 -27.18 0.23 10.55
C PRO A 23 -26.17 -0.92 10.64
N PHE A 24 -25.73 -1.43 9.49
CA PHE A 24 -24.57 -2.29 9.41
C PHE A 24 -23.37 -1.42 9.76
N ILE A 25 -23.07 -1.33 11.05
CA ILE A 25 -21.78 -0.84 11.53
C ILE A 25 -20.79 -1.91 11.11
N ALA A 26 -20.21 -1.72 9.92
CA ALA A 26 -19.03 -2.46 9.52
C ALA A 26 -17.91 -2.04 10.47
N THR A 27 -17.77 -2.74 11.60
CA THR A 27 -16.51 -2.76 12.33
C THR A 27 -15.50 -3.41 11.39
N ARG A 28 -14.83 -2.58 10.57
CA ARG A 28 -13.70 -2.99 9.76
C ARG A 28 -12.59 -3.33 10.76
N SER A 29 -12.64 -4.56 11.29
CA SER A 29 -11.57 -5.14 12.07
C SER A 29 -10.41 -5.30 11.11
N TYR A 30 -9.57 -4.27 11.06
CA TYR A 30 -8.29 -4.26 10.41
C TYR A 30 -7.45 -5.35 11.10
N VAL A 31 -7.31 -6.51 10.45
CA VAL A 31 -6.21 -7.41 10.78
C VAL A 31 -4.97 -6.66 10.34
N LYS A 32 -4.20 -6.14 11.30
CA LYS A 32 -2.91 -5.49 11.05
C LYS A 32 -2.07 -6.46 10.22
N ALA A 33 -1.99 -6.26 8.92
CA ALA A 33 -0.87 -6.77 8.13
C ALA A 33 0.34 -6.09 8.74
N THR A 34 1.08 -6.80 9.58
CA THR A 34 2.24 -6.23 10.27
C THR A 34 3.20 -5.73 9.21
N PRO A 35 3.44 -4.41 9.11
CA PRO A 35 4.61 -3.92 8.40
C PRO A 35 5.83 -4.62 9.00
N VAL A 36 6.85 -4.85 8.18
CA VAL A 36 8.08 -5.52 8.62
C VAL A 36 8.55 -4.86 9.92
N PRO A 37 8.83 -5.60 11.00
CA PRO A 37 9.41 -4.99 12.20
C PRO A 37 10.71 -4.28 11.80
N SER A 38 10.77 -2.97 12.05
CA SER A 38 11.84 -2.03 11.67
C SER A 38 13.16 -2.24 12.41
N HIS A 39 13.45 -3.46 12.88
CA HIS A 39 14.67 -3.76 13.64
C HIS A 39 15.93 -3.93 12.79
N SER A 40 15.83 -3.96 11.45
CA SER A 40 16.91 -4.48 10.60
C SER A 40 17.95 -3.47 10.09
N CYS A 41 17.93 -2.19 10.48
CA CYS A 41 18.97 -1.23 10.05
C CYS A 41 20.03 -0.89 11.11
N GLN A 42 19.85 -1.27 12.38
CA GLN A 42 20.89 -1.05 13.40
C GLN A 42 21.96 -2.14 13.46
N GLU A 43 21.68 -3.38 13.04
CA GLU A 43 22.68 -4.47 13.09
C GLU A 43 23.68 -4.48 11.93
N LEU A 44 23.38 -3.80 10.81
CA LEU A 44 24.27 -3.75 9.64
C LEU A 44 25.36 -2.66 9.73
N LEU A 45 25.32 -1.76 10.71
CA LEU A 45 26.42 -0.82 10.97
C LEU A 45 27.62 -1.47 11.70
N THR A 46 27.44 -2.68 12.25
CA THR A 46 28.49 -3.46 12.92
C THR A 46 29.32 -4.33 11.98
N LEU A 47 28.86 -4.52 10.75
CA LEU A 47 29.62 -5.20 9.68
C LEU A 47 29.99 -4.13 8.66
N GLY A 48 31.20 -3.58 8.75
CA GLY A 48 31.69 -2.43 7.96
C GLY A 48 31.62 -2.60 6.44
N VAL A 49 30.42 -2.54 5.87
CA VAL A 49 30.15 -2.48 4.43
C VAL A 49 29.76 -1.04 4.09
N SER A 50 30.70 -0.12 4.30
CA SER A 50 30.58 1.29 3.92
C SER A 50 31.43 1.57 2.69
N GLU A 51 31.08 1.01 1.53
CA GLU A 51 31.57 1.47 0.21
C GLU A 51 30.93 0.66 -0.94
N GLN A 52 29.70 0.98 -1.37
CA GLN A 52 29.28 0.54 -2.71
C GLN A 52 28.19 1.34 -3.41
N TYR A 53 27.58 2.33 -2.78
CA TYR A 53 26.65 3.24 -3.47
C TYR A 53 27.33 4.56 -3.85
N GLY A 54 28.34 4.44 -4.71
CA GLY A 54 28.94 5.55 -5.43
C GLY A 54 28.39 5.62 -6.86
N ILE A 55 27.71 6.72 -7.18
CA ILE A 55 27.34 7.11 -8.54
C ILE A 55 28.61 7.12 -9.41
N ARG A 56 28.81 6.10 -10.25
CA ARG A 56 29.97 6.06 -11.17
C ARG A 56 29.63 6.75 -12.49
N ARG A 57 30.22 7.94 -12.69
CA ARG A 57 30.36 8.56 -14.02
C ARG A 57 31.22 7.66 -14.91
N ARG A 58 30.77 7.46 -16.15
CA ARG A 58 31.44 6.67 -17.18
C ARG A 58 32.77 7.32 -17.57
N SER A 59 33.90 6.68 -17.25
CA SER A 59 35.18 6.93 -17.93
C SER A 59 35.58 5.68 -18.72
N ARG A 60 35.96 5.89 -19.99
CA ARG A 60 36.51 4.86 -20.87
C ARG A 60 37.92 4.52 -20.39
N GLY A 61 38.19 3.24 -20.17
CA GLY A 61 39.52 2.72 -19.85
C GLY A 61 39.67 1.28 -20.34
N SER A 62 40.81 1.02 -20.97
CA SER A 62 41.21 -0.15 -21.76
C SER A 62 41.15 -1.51 -21.05
N ALA A 63 40.75 -2.53 -21.81
CA ALA A 63 40.68 -3.93 -21.40
C ALA A 63 42.07 -4.58 -21.24
N THR A 64 42.23 -5.37 -20.18
CA THR A 64 43.26 -6.42 -20.06
C THR A 64 42.57 -7.79 -20.05
N PRO A 65 43.13 -8.82 -20.69
CA PRO A 65 42.57 -10.17 -20.66
C PRO A 65 43.24 -11.01 -19.57
N GLY A 66 42.44 -11.77 -18.81
CA GLY A 66 42.99 -12.81 -17.93
C GLY A 66 42.41 -12.80 -16.53
N SER A 67 41.16 -13.23 -16.38
CA SER A 67 40.70 -13.85 -15.14
C SER A 67 39.71 -14.95 -15.52
N PRO A 68 39.81 -16.15 -14.93
CA PRO A 68 38.86 -17.22 -15.20
C PRO A 68 37.47 -16.73 -14.81
N LEU A 69 36.50 -16.93 -15.72
CA LEU A 69 35.09 -16.65 -15.52
C LEU A 69 34.63 -17.43 -14.28
N ARG A 70 34.68 -16.78 -13.11
CA ARG A 70 34.08 -17.27 -11.89
C ARG A 70 32.60 -17.46 -12.23
N ALA A 71 32.15 -18.72 -12.24
CA ALA A 71 30.75 -19.05 -12.42
C ALA A 71 29.96 -18.08 -11.54
N ALA A 72 29.07 -17.30 -12.16
CA ALA A 72 28.22 -16.37 -11.43
C ALA A 72 27.46 -17.23 -10.41
N GLU A 73 27.89 -17.18 -9.15
CA GLU A 73 27.14 -17.75 -8.03
C GLU A 73 25.75 -17.12 -8.14
N SER A 74 24.76 -17.94 -8.52
CA SER A 74 23.39 -17.50 -8.69
C SER A 74 22.96 -16.92 -7.37
N ASP A 75 22.70 -15.62 -7.36
CA ASP A 75 22.29 -14.91 -6.16
C ASP A 75 21.08 -15.63 -5.55
N PRO A 76 21.18 -16.17 -4.32
CA PRO A 76 20.15 -17.02 -3.75
C PRO A 76 18.82 -16.28 -3.51
N LEU A 77 18.83 -14.94 -3.52
CA LEU A 77 17.59 -14.14 -3.54
C LEU A 77 17.03 -13.96 -4.96
N SER A 78 17.88 -14.03 -5.98
CA SER A 78 17.51 -13.93 -7.39
C SER A 78 16.96 -15.24 -7.96
N THR A 79 17.29 -16.39 -7.34
CA THR A 79 16.75 -17.71 -7.70
C THR A 79 15.36 -17.99 -7.14
N ALA A 80 14.75 -17.06 -6.40
CA ALA A 80 13.38 -17.22 -5.93
C ALA A 80 12.42 -17.16 -7.13
N ASP A 81 11.49 -18.11 -7.19
CA ASP A 81 10.42 -18.12 -8.21
C ASP A 81 9.69 -16.77 -8.23
N ASP A 82 9.26 -16.33 -9.42
CA ASP A 82 8.49 -15.10 -9.58
C ASP A 82 7.22 -15.18 -8.71
N PRO A 83 6.92 -14.15 -7.87
CA PRO A 83 5.77 -14.20 -6.98
C PRO A 83 4.46 -14.17 -7.77
N GLU A 84 3.54 -15.08 -7.46
CA GLU A 84 2.24 -15.18 -8.14
C GLU A 84 1.12 -14.48 -7.38
N THR A 85 1.34 -14.19 -6.09
CA THR A 85 0.38 -13.51 -5.23
C THR A 85 0.94 -12.22 -4.62
N ALA A 86 0.05 -11.30 -4.28
CA ALA A 86 0.42 -10.04 -3.60
C ALA A 86 1.17 -10.30 -2.30
N ARG A 87 0.78 -11.35 -1.56
CA ARG A 87 1.44 -11.77 -0.32
C ARG A 87 2.87 -12.21 -0.56
N GLU A 88 3.11 -13.13 -1.51
CA GLU A 88 4.46 -13.62 -1.83
C GLU A 88 5.35 -12.48 -2.32
N ALA A 89 4.81 -11.57 -3.13
CA ALA A 89 5.54 -10.39 -3.57
C ALA A 89 5.92 -9.48 -2.39
N ILE A 90 5.00 -9.23 -1.45
CA ILE A 90 5.34 -8.45 -0.24
C ILE A 90 6.44 -9.16 0.57
N GLU A 91 6.33 -10.48 0.78
CA GLU A 91 7.32 -11.26 1.51
C GLU A 91 8.69 -11.26 0.83
N LEU A 92 8.74 -11.38 -0.50
CA LEU A 92 9.97 -11.30 -1.28
C LEU A 92 10.57 -9.89 -1.26
N GLY A 93 9.75 -8.86 -1.42
CA GLY A 93 10.17 -7.47 -1.28
C GLY A 93 10.79 -7.19 0.09
N ASN A 94 10.22 -7.76 1.17
CA ASN A 94 10.77 -7.63 2.52
C ASN A 94 12.17 -8.23 2.63
N LYS A 95 12.43 -9.37 1.98
CA LYS A 95 13.77 -9.98 1.93
C LYS A 95 14.76 -9.08 1.20
N PHE A 96 14.38 -8.49 0.07
CA PHE A 96 15.22 -7.54 -0.65
C PHE A 96 15.49 -6.26 0.16
N ALA A 97 14.47 -5.72 0.84
CA ALA A 97 14.60 -4.56 1.69
C ALA A 97 15.56 -4.81 2.87
N GLN A 98 15.43 -5.97 3.54
CA GLN A 98 16.36 -6.40 4.61
C GLN A 98 17.80 -6.53 4.12
N ALA A 99 18.00 -6.91 2.85
CA ALA A 99 19.31 -6.96 2.20
C ALA A 99 19.82 -5.60 1.71
N GLY A 100 19.07 -4.50 1.91
CA GLY A 100 19.40 -3.16 1.43
C GLY A 100 19.28 -2.99 -0.09
N ARG A 101 18.59 -3.90 -0.77
CA ARG A 101 18.40 -3.92 -2.24
C ARG A 101 17.11 -3.19 -2.60
N TRP A 102 17.10 -1.87 -2.36
CA TRP A 102 15.90 -1.04 -2.42
C TRP A 102 15.23 -0.98 -3.80
N GLN A 103 16.00 -0.97 -4.88
CA GLN A 103 15.45 -0.96 -6.24
C GLN A 103 14.71 -2.27 -6.56
N GLU A 104 15.24 -3.40 -6.11
CA GLU A 104 14.65 -4.71 -6.35
C GLU A 104 13.42 -4.89 -5.47
N ALA A 105 13.52 -4.52 -4.19
CA ALA A 105 12.38 -4.47 -3.28
C ALA A 105 11.24 -3.64 -3.85
N LEU A 106 11.53 -2.42 -4.34
CA LEU A 106 10.56 -1.54 -4.96
C LEU A 106 9.85 -2.22 -6.13
N SER A 107 10.60 -2.84 -7.04
CA SER A 107 10.01 -3.53 -8.21
C SER A 107 9.04 -4.65 -7.80
N VAL A 108 9.36 -5.38 -6.74
CA VAL A 108 8.51 -6.48 -6.26
C VAL A 108 7.28 -5.95 -5.53
N TYR A 109 7.40 -4.88 -4.74
CA TYR A 109 6.23 -4.27 -4.10
C TYR A 109 5.27 -3.63 -5.12
N GLU A 110 5.78 -3.03 -6.19
CA GLU A 110 4.95 -2.54 -7.30
C GLU A 110 4.22 -3.68 -8.00
N LYS A 111 4.90 -4.81 -8.24
CA LYS A 111 4.25 -6.04 -8.73
C LYS A 111 3.12 -6.49 -7.79
N ALA A 112 3.34 -6.45 -6.47
CA ALA A 112 2.33 -6.86 -5.49
C ALA A 112 0.97 -6.14 -5.68
N LEU A 113 0.97 -4.87 -6.07
CA LEU A 113 -0.25 -4.09 -6.34
C LEU A 113 -1.09 -4.60 -7.52
N THR A 114 -0.48 -5.40 -8.39
CA THR A 114 -1.10 -5.96 -9.61
C THR A 114 -1.48 -7.43 -9.46
N LEU A 115 -0.89 -8.12 -8.49
CA LEU A 115 -1.09 -9.55 -8.28
C LEU A 115 -2.39 -9.85 -7.53
N PRO A 116 -2.94 -11.06 -7.69
CA PRO A 116 -4.08 -11.50 -6.91
C PRO A 116 -3.73 -11.54 -5.42
N GLY A 117 -4.70 -11.23 -4.58
CA GLY A 117 -4.52 -11.20 -3.13
C GLY A 117 -5.67 -11.84 -2.36
N THR A 118 -5.83 -11.42 -1.12
CA THR A 118 -6.83 -11.99 -0.19
C THR A 118 -8.12 -11.19 -0.11
N GLY A 119 -8.29 -10.18 -0.98
CA GLY A 119 -9.45 -9.30 -1.01
C GLY A 119 -10.72 -9.92 -1.60
N LEU A 120 -11.66 -9.04 -1.92
CA LEU A 120 -12.98 -9.43 -2.42
C LEU A 120 -12.87 -10.23 -3.73
N LYS A 121 -13.59 -11.35 -3.81
CA LYS A 121 -13.78 -12.08 -5.07
C LYS A 121 -15.01 -11.53 -5.80
N ARG A 122 -14.81 -10.81 -6.91
CA ARG A 122 -15.90 -10.21 -7.70
C ARG A 122 -16.55 -11.16 -8.70
N TYR A 123 -15.74 -12.03 -9.31
CA TYR A 123 -16.20 -12.95 -10.36
C TYR A 123 -15.76 -14.37 -10.02
N ARG A 124 -16.56 -15.37 -10.44
CA ARG A 124 -16.27 -16.79 -10.17
C ARG A 124 -14.93 -17.23 -10.75
N ASP A 125 -14.68 -16.84 -11.99
CA ASP A 125 -13.55 -17.33 -12.80
C ASP A 125 -12.31 -16.43 -12.73
N LYS A 126 -12.43 -15.25 -12.11
CA LYS A 126 -11.29 -14.34 -11.89
C LYS A 126 -10.68 -14.57 -10.51
N PRO A 127 -9.36 -14.34 -10.36
CA PRO A 127 -8.74 -14.44 -9.05
C PRO A 127 -9.26 -13.35 -8.10
N ARG A 128 -8.97 -13.53 -6.80
CA ARG A 128 -9.30 -12.52 -5.78
C ARG A 128 -8.46 -11.26 -6.00
N LEU A 129 -9.08 -10.11 -5.80
CA LEU A 129 -8.36 -8.84 -5.85
C LEU A 129 -7.44 -8.71 -4.63
N ILE A 130 -6.44 -7.85 -4.72
CA ILE A 130 -5.67 -7.41 -3.57
C ILE A 130 -6.59 -6.81 -2.49
N SER A 131 -6.38 -7.19 -1.23
CA SER A 131 -7.08 -6.59 -0.11
C SER A 131 -6.55 -5.18 0.17
N ASP A 132 -7.34 -4.33 0.84
CA ASP A 132 -6.86 -3.01 1.24
C ASP A 132 -5.68 -3.09 2.22
N GLY A 133 -5.60 -4.15 3.04
CA GLY A 133 -4.49 -4.39 3.96
C GLY A 133 -3.19 -4.72 3.22
N GLU A 134 -3.24 -5.63 2.23
CA GLU A 134 -2.08 -5.94 1.38
C GLU A 134 -1.65 -4.74 0.55
N ARG A 135 -2.61 -3.98 0.01
CA ARG A 135 -2.33 -2.75 -0.75
C ARG A 135 -1.68 -1.69 0.15
N SER A 136 -2.20 -1.51 1.37
CA SER A 136 -1.66 -0.58 2.35
C SER A 136 -0.22 -0.95 2.74
N ALA A 137 0.04 -2.24 2.99
CA ALA A 137 1.38 -2.74 3.30
C ALA A 137 2.36 -2.56 2.14
N ALA A 138 1.95 -2.88 0.90
CA ALA A 138 2.78 -2.68 -0.28
C ALA A 138 3.11 -1.18 -0.49
N LEU A 139 2.13 -0.29 -0.34
CA LEU A 139 2.33 1.15 -0.49
C LEU A 139 3.25 1.74 0.61
N PHE A 140 3.10 1.29 1.85
CA PHE A 140 4.01 1.67 2.95
C PHE A 140 5.45 1.27 2.61
N ASN A 141 5.66 0.02 2.18
CA ASN A 141 6.98 -0.46 1.84
C ASN A 141 7.57 0.22 0.60
N ILE A 142 6.73 0.58 -0.40
CA ILE A 142 7.14 1.43 -1.54
C ILE A 142 7.61 2.79 -1.04
N ALA A 143 6.89 3.40 -0.08
CA ALA A 143 7.29 4.68 0.50
C ALA A 143 8.66 4.58 1.18
N CYS A 144 8.91 3.52 1.97
CA CYS A 144 10.22 3.24 2.57
C CYS A 144 11.31 3.09 1.50
N CYS A 145 11.07 2.27 0.47
CA CYS A 145 12.05 2.07 -0.60
C CYS A 145 12.36 3.38 -1.33
N GLN A 146 11.34 4.16 -1.70
CA GLN A 146 11.54 5.44 -2.40
C GLN A 146 12.23 6.48 -1.51
N ALA A 147 12.00 6.47 -0.20
CA ALA A 147 12.76 7.26 0.76
C ALA A 147 14.25 6.91 0.73
N GLN A 148 14.58 5.61 0.80
CA GLN A 148 15.96 5.13 0.77
C GLN A 148 16.65 5.39 -0.58
N LEU A 149 15.88 5.42 -1.67
CA LEU A 149 16.36 5.75 -3.01
C LEU A 149 16.52 7.26 -3.25
N GLY A 150 16.09 8.12 -2.33
CA GLY A 150 16.17 9.57 -2.46
C GLY A 150 15.02 10.21 -3.25
N ASP A 151 13.99 9.46 -3.65
CA ASP A 151 12.81 10.01 -4.34
C ASP A 151 11.68 10.33 -3.35
N MET A 152 11.81 11.47 -2.67
CA MET A 152 10.83 11.92 -1.68
C MET A 152 9.46 12.16 -2.29
N ARG A 153 9.40 12.61 -3.56
CA ARG A 153 8.12 12.93 -4.20
C ARG A 153 7.29 11.67 -4.36
N SER A 154 7.88 10.63 -4.93
CA SER A 154 7.18 9.36 -5.10
C SER A 154 6.87 8.74 -3.73
N GLY A 155 7.82 8.79 -2.78
CA GLY A 155 7.63 8.22 -1.45
C GLY A 155 6.46 8.83 -0.69
N LEU A 156 6.29 10.16 -0.77
CA LEU A 156 5.12 10.85 -0.20
C LEU A 156 3.80 10.47 -0.89
N VAL A 157 3.81 10.21 -2.19
CA VAL A 157 2.61 9.75 -2.92
C VAL A 157 2.20 8.36 -2.47
N ALA A 158 3.17 7.44 -2.36
CA ALA A 158 2.91 6.09 -1.87
C ALA A 158 2.39 6.12 -0.42
N LEU A 159 3.00 6.94 0.43
CA LEU A 159 2.58 7.13 1.81
C LEU A 159 1.17 7.70 1.93
N ALA A 160 0.83 8.69 1.10
CA ALA A 160 -0.53 9.23 1.03
C ALA A 160 -1.55 8.14 0.67
N GLY A 161 -1.24 7.29 -0.31
CA GLY A 161 -2.10 6.17 -0.69
C GLY A 161 -2.29 5.16 0.45
N CYS A 162 -1.24 4.88 1.24
CA CYS A 162 -1.33 4.04 2.44
C CYS A 162 -2.30 4.64 3.48
N LEU A 163 -2.18 5.95 3.75
CA LEU A 163 -3.07 6.68 4.67
C LEU A 163 -4.53 6.71 4.17
N GLU A 164 -4.75 6.88 2.86
CA GLU A 164 -6.09 6.85 2.26
C GLU A 164 -6.79 5.49 2.40
N LEU A 165 -6.04 4.40 2.51
CA LEU A 165 -6.57 3.06 2.77
C LEU A 165 -6.94 2.82 4.24
N GLY A 166 -6.58 3.76 5.12
CA GLY A 166 -6.88 3.76 6.54
C GLY A 166 -5.71 3.33 7.44
N TYR A 167 -4.47 3.43 6.97
CA TYR A 167 -3.31 3.26 7.84
C TYR A 167 -3.29 4.35 8.92
N ASP A 168 -3.16 3.95 10.19
CA ASP A 168 -3.35 4.82 11.35
C ASP A 168 -2.21 4.75 12.37
N ASP A 169 -1.14 3.99 12.10
CA ASP A 169 0.03 3.90 12.98
C ASP A 169 0.98 5.09 12.77
N PHE A 170 0.51 6.29 13.13
CA PHE A 170 1.28 7.53 13.04
C PHE A 170 2.50 7.55 13.95
N ALA A 171 2.53 6.69 14.98
CA ALA A 171 3.70 6.53 15.83
C ALA A 171 4.84 5.90 15.02
N GLN A 172 4.57 4.81 14.30
CA GLN A 172 5.54 4.21 13.39
C GLN A 172 6.01 5.21 12.33
N LEU A 173 5.10 5.97 11.72
CA LEU A 173 5.48 6.96 10.70
C LEU A 173 6.52 7.99 11.18
N ARG A 174 6.54 8.30 12.48
CA ARG A 174 7.46 9.28 13.06
C ARG A 174 8.77 8.70 13.56
N SER A 175 8.80 7.41 13.88
CA SER A 175 9.99 6.75 14.44
C SER A 175 10.69 5.82 13.45
N ASP A 176 10.05 5.46 12.33
CA ASP A 176 10.62 4.52 11.38
C ASP A 176 11.93 5.08 10.77
N PRO A 177 13.06 4.35 10.91
CA PRO A 177 14.33 4.76 10.33
C PRO A 177 14.31 4.76 8.81
N ASP A 178 13.54 3.88 8.17
CA ASP A 178 13.48 3.80 6.71
C ASP A 178 12.79 5.02 6.10
N LEU A 179 11.90 5.66 6.89
CA LEU A 179 11.23 6.90 6.54
C LEU A 179 12.02 8.16 6.96
N ASP A 180 13.22 8.04 7.55
CA ASP A 180 14.02 9.20 7.97
C ASP A 180 14.26 10.23 6.85
N PRO A 181 14.55 9.83 5.59
CA PRO A 181 14.65 10.77 4.48
C PRO A 181 13.34 11.52 4.22
N LEU A 182 12.20 10.82 4.26
CA LEU A 182 10.88 11.42 4.05
C LEU A 182 10.50 12.37 5.19
N ARG A 183 10.82 12.03 6.44
CA ARG A 183 10.56 12.89 7.61
C ARG A 183 11.28 14.23 7.56
N LYS A 184 12.38 14.33 6.82
CA LYS A 184 13.12 15.60 6.60
C LYS A 184 12.48 16.49 5.54
N ASP A 185 11.57 15.96 4.72
CA ASP A 185 10.84 16.73 3.73
C ASP A 185 9.71 17.53 4.41
N GLU A 186 9.67 18.84 4.16
CA GLU A 186 8.66 19.73 4.75
C GLU A 186 7.21 19.33 4.46
N ARG A 187 6.98 18.60 3.36
CA ARG A 187 5.65 18.13 2.94
C ARG A 187 5.15 16.96 3.79
N PHE A 188 6.04 16.24 4.47
CA PHE A 188 5.69 15.06 5.28
C PHE A 188 4.74 15.43 6.43
N GLU A 189 5.10 16.44 7.21
CA GLU A 189 4.24 16.90 8.32
C GLU A 189 2.90 17.46 7.83
N GLY A 190 2.89 18.12 6.67
CA GLY A 190 1.67 18.56 6.01
C GLY A 190 0.75 17.39 5.62
N LEU A 191 1.34 16.29 5.14
CA LEU A 191 0.63 15.06 4.83
C LEU A 191 0.02 14.46 6.09
N LEU A 192 0.80 14.26 7.16
CA LEU A 192 0.28 13.65 8.40
C LEU A 192 -0.85 14.47 9.02
N LYS A 193 -0.70 15.80 9.13
CA LYS A 193 -1.74 16.69 9.67
C LYS A 193 -3.07 16.62 8.92
N ARG A 194 -3.05 16.24 7.64
CA ARG A 194 -4.26 16.06 6.84
C ARG A 194 -5.06 14.83 7.29
N PHE A 195 -4.38 13.76 7.69
CA PHE A 195 -4.98 12.47 8.07
C PHE A 195 -5.14 12.28 9.59
N GLU A 196 -4.33 12.96 10.40
CA GLU A 196 -4.44 12.95 11.87
C GLU A 196 -5.63 13.75 12.40
N ARG A 197 -6.02 14.80 11.68
CA ARG A 197 -7.31 15.41 11.98
C ARG A 197 -8.34 14.31 11.81
N PRO A 198 -9.12 13.97 12.86
CA PRO A 198 -10.27 13.12 12.65
C PRO A 198 -11.02 13.76 11.48
N THR A 199 -11.49 12.96 10.53
CA THR A 199 -12.44 13.37 9.50
C THR A 199 -13.74 13.85 10.16
N GLY A 200 -13.65 14.90 10.96
CA GLY A 200 -14.67 15.50 11.80
C GLY A 200 -15.28 16.73 11.13
N SER A 201 -14.88 17.07 9.91
CA SER A 201 -15.58 18.11 9.15
C SER A 201 -16.93 17.64 8.62
N LEU A 202 -17.14 16.33 8.39
CA LEU A 202 -18.46 15.80 8.04
C LEU A 202 -19.27 15.37 9.28
N ALA A 203 -18.60 14.79 10.29
CA ALA A 203 -19.24 14.37 11.53
C ALA A 203 -19.70 15.55 12.40
N ASN A 204 -18.92 16.63 12.53
CA ASN A 204 -19.36 17.83 13.26
C ASN A 204 -20.39 18.65 12.48
N PHE A 205 -20.37 18.60 11.15
CA PHE A 205 -21.40 19.21 10.31
C PHE A 205 -22.77 18.51 10.48
N MET A 206 -22.80 17.18 10.59
CA MET A 206 -24.04 16.45 10.85
C MET A 206 -24.53 16.52 12.31
N SER A 207 -23.63 16.63 13.28
CA SER A 207 -24.02 16.85 14.69
C SER A 207 -24.59 18.26 14.94
N GLY A 208 -24.18 19.26 14.16
CA GLY A 208 -24.73 20.62 14.24
C GLY A 208 -26.13 20.80 13.64
N LEU A 209 -26.56 19.90 12.75
CA LEU A 209 -27.82 20.04 12.01
C LEU A 209 -29.04 19.42 12.73
N PHE A 210 -28.82 18.53 13.70
CA PHE A 210 -29.91 17.83 14.43
C PHE A 210 -30.05 18.25 15.91
N GLY A 211 -29.26 19.20 16.39
CA GLY A 211 -29.30 19.71 17.77
C GLY A 211 -30.32 20.83 18.02
N GLY A 212 -31.54 20.69 17.51
CA GLY A 212 -32.64 21.63 17.76
C GLY A 212 -33.29 21.37 19.13
N LYS A 213 -32.89 22.13 20.15
CA LYS A 213 -33.67 22.26 21.40
C LYS A 213 -35.03 22.88 21.09
N LYS A 214 -36.14 22.18 21.37
CA LYS A 214 -37.34 22.68 22.07
C LYS A 214 -38.08 21.50 22.68
#